data_AF-A0A6P0Z0X2-F1
#
_entry.id   AF-A0A6P0Z0X2-F1
#
_cell.length_a   1.000
_cell.length_b   1.000
_cell.length_c   1.000
_cell.angle_alpha   90.00
_cell.angle_beta   90.00
_cell.angle_gamma   90.00
#
_symmetry.space_group_name_H-M   'P 1'
#
loop_
_entity.id
_entity.type
_entity.pdbx_description
1 polymer ?
#
loop_
_entity_poly.entity_id
_entity_poly.type
_entity_poly.pdbx_seq_one_letter_code
_entity_poly.pdbx_strand_id
1 'polypeptide(L)'
;MPLSLQMGSTDAISPERKAFMGKLVVLKLGEGSFEQGFAVTLQIGPEGERPSTEINGKLPPAPGIHQQYSCWQQTYLRLGLPSRLEAPAAQLTNVSHIDDCRQTAQLLSNSLNCWLRAESFRSIRETLLEKLTPAEEIRILVQTEAILVQRLPWHLWDLLGRYPKAEISLSAPEYQLNTSIKTPTYRDKVRILAILGNSDGIDVATDRQLLQN
;
A
#
# COMPACT_ATOMS: atom_id res chain seq x y z
N MET A 1 32.51 -51.57 39.62
CA MET A 1 33.40 -50.40 39.77
C MET A 1 33.64 -49.80 38.39
N PRO A 2 33.75 -48.47 38.28
CA PRO A 2 32.80 -47.59 37.57
C PRO A 2 33.36 -47.12 36.20
N LEU A 3 32.60 -46.49 35.29
CA LEU A 3 32.29 -45.05 35.34
C LEU A 3 31.12 -44.70 34.42
N SER A 4 30.20 -43.94 34.99
CA SER A 4 29.16 -43.13 34.35
C SER A 4 29.76 -42.15 33.34
N LEU A 5 29.07 -41.95 32.21
CA LEU A 5 29.14 -40.69 31.49
C LEU A 5 27.72 -40.21 31.16
N GLN A 6 27.40 -39.12 31.85
CA GLN A 6 26.21 -38.32 31.72
C GLN A 6 26.54 -37.24 30.67
N MET A 7 25.87 -37.29 29.52
CA MET A 7 25.77 -36.17 28.58
C MET A 7 24.27 -36.04 28.32
N GLY A 8 23.58 -35.08 28.91
CA GLY A 8 23.82 -33.66 28.70
C GLY A 8 22.75 -33.22 27.72
N SER A 9 21.55 -33.00 28.25
CA SER A 9 20.40 -32.45 27.53
C SER A 9 20.80 -31.11 26.92
N THR A 10 21.08 -31.08 25.62
CA THR A 10 21.06 -29.84 24.86
C THR A 10 19.61 -29.50 24.59
N ASP A 11 19.03 -28.73 25.51
CA ASP A 11 17.87 -27.89 25.21
C ASP A 11 18.24 -27.01 24.02
N ALA A 12 17.75 -27.41 22.85
CA ALA A 12 17.74 -26.56 21.68
C ALA A 12 16.73 -25.43 21.97
N ILE A 13 17.23 -24.34 22.54
CA ILE A 13 16.50 -23.08 22.67
C ILE A 13 16.20 -22.63 21.24
N SER A 14 15.00 -22.98 20.79
CA SER A 14 14.41 -22.48 19.56
C SER A 14 14.33 -20.97 19.69
N PRO A 15 14.85 -20.17 18.74
CA PRO A 15 14.67 -18.74 18.79
C PRO A 15 13.17 -18.49 18.66
N GLU A 16 12.54 -18.05 19.75
CA GLU A 16 11.18 -17.54 19.73
C GLU A 16 11.15 -16.48 18.64
N ARG A 17 10.46 -16.84 17.56
CA ARG A 17 10.14 -15.93 16.47
C ARG A 17 9.46 -14.76 17.14
N LYS A 18 10.05 -13.58 17.05
CA LYS A 18 9.27 -12.35 17.21
C LYS A 18 8.34 -12.32 16.00
N ALA A 19 7.24 -13.06 16.12
CA ALA A 19 6.15 -13.02 15.17
C ALA A 19 5.79 -11.54 15.07
N PHE A 20 5.84 -11.00 13.85
CA PHE A 20 5.14 -9.75 13.60
C PHE A 20 3.69 -10.05 13.97
N MET A 21 3.21 -9.49 15.09
CA MET A 21 1.84 -9.67 15.57
C MET A 21 0.85 -8.86 14.72
N GLY A 22 1.19 -8.62 13.46
CA GLY A 22 0.39 -7.92 12.48
C GLY A 22 -0.48 -8.89 11.69
N LYS A 23 -1.55 -8.35 11.13
CA LYS A 23 -2.50 -9.08 10.31
C LYS A 23 -2.23 -8.79 8.85
N LEU A 24 -2.09 -9.84 8.05
CA LEU A 24 -1.94 -9.71 6.62
C LEU A 24 -3.29 -9.95 5.94
N VAL A 25 -3.67 -8.99 5.11
CA VAL A 25 -4.83 -9.05 4.23
C VAL A 25 -4.31 -9.01 2.80
N VAL A 26 -4.68 -10.00 1.99
CA VAL A 26 -4.34 -10.01 0.56
C VAL A 26 -5.62 -9.97 -0.25
N LEU A 27 -5.77 -8.92 -1.06
CA LEU A 27 -6.86 -8.73 -2.00
C LEU A 27 -6.33 -9.05 -3.40
N LYS A 28 -6.63 -10.26 -3.90
CA LYS A 28 -6.24 -10.72 -5.23
C LYS A 28 -7.32 -10.38 -6.23
N LEU A 29 -7.04 -9.47 -7.15
CA LEU A 29 -7.91 -9.17 -8.28
C LEU A 29 -7.37 -9.94 -9.47
N GLY A 30 -8.12 -10.96 -9.88
CA GLY A 30 -7.78 -11.81 -11.02
C GLY A 30 -7.96 -11.10 -12.36
N GLU A 31 -7.94 -11.89 -13.43
CA GLU A 31 -8.17 -11.39 -14.78
C GLU A 31 -9.52 -10.67 -14.88
N GLY A 32 -9.51 -9.53 -15.57
CA GLY A 32 -10.66 -8.66 -15.68
C GLY A 32 -10.31 -7.29 -16.25
N SER A 33 -11.32 -6.46 -16.38
CA SER A 33 -11.18 -5.08 -16.84
C SER A 33 -12.27 -4.21 -16.21
N PHE A 34 -12.12 -2.89 -16.28
CA PHE A 34 -13.20 -2.00 -15.86
C PHE A 34 -14.49 -2.19 -16.68
N GLU A 35 -14.45 -2.83 -17.84
CA GLU A 35 -15.63 -3.12 -18.66
C GLU A 35 -16.36 -4.41 -18.25
N GLN A 36 -15.61 -5.39 -17.72
CA GLN A 36 -16.13 -6.72 -17.40
C GLN A 36 -16.23 -6.99 -15.90
N GLY A 37 -15.59 -6.15 -15.07
CA GLY A 37 -15.38 -6.38 -13.65
C GLY A 37 -14.15 -7.27 -13.39
N PHE A 38 -13.95 -7.60 -12.12
CA PHE A 38 -12.83 -8.43 -11.66
C PHE A 38 -13.33 -9.49 -10.69
N ALA A 39 -12.84 -10.71 -10.85
CA ALA A 39 -12.94 -11.71 -9.79
C ALA A 39 -11.99 -11.32 -8.66
N VAL A 40 -12.45 -11.41 -7.42
CA VAL A 40 -11.64 -11.06 -6.26
C VAL A 40 -11.57 -12.21 -5.27
N THR A 41 -10.37 -12.53 -4.82
CA THR A 41 -10.15 -13.45 -3.71
C THR A 41 -9.54 -12.67 -2.55
N LEU A 42 -10.20 -12.73 -1.40
CA LEU A 42 -9.72 -12.17 -0.15
C LEU A 42 -9.06 -13.27 0.67
N GLN A 43 -7.84 -13.02 1.13
CA GLN A 43 -7.15 -13.84 2.13
C GLN A 43 -6.83 -13.00 3.36
N ILE A 44 -7.07 -13.55 4.55
CA ILE A 44 -6.75 -12.90 5.84
C ILE A 44 -6.02 -13.92 6.71
N GLY A 45 -4.94 -13.51 7.37
CA GLY A 45 -4.25 -14.32 8.37
C GLY A 45 -3.20 -13.54 9.15
N PRO A 46 -2.51 -14.19 10.12
CA PRO A 46 -1.33 -13.62 10.74
C PRO A 46 -0.22 -13.44 9.70
N GLU A 47 0.55 -12.35 9.81
CA GLU A 47 1.66 -12.10 8.89
C GLU A 47 2.75 -13.17 9.02
N GLY A 48 3.20 -13.71 7.89
CA GLY A 48 4.20 -14.79 7.83
C GLY A 48 3.65 -16.21 8.02
N GLU A 49 2.34 -16.35 8.23
CA GLU A 49 1.66 -17.64 8.35
C GLU A 49 0.69 -17.91 7.19
N ARG A 50 0.06 -19.09 7.21
CA ARG A 50 -1.00 -19.42 6.25
C ARG A 50 -2.24 -18.57 6.53
N PRO A 51 -2.99 -18.15 5.49
CA PRO A 51 -4.23 -17.42 5.69
C PRO A 51 -5.23 -18.29 6.48
N SER A 52 -5.85 -17.70 7.49
CA SER A 52 -6.91 -18.32 8.30
C SER A 52 -8.28 -18.22 7.64
N THR A 53 -8.45 -17.32 6.68
CA THR A 53 -9.72 -17.10 5.99
C THR A 53 -9.43 -16.82 4.53
N GLU A 54 -10.18 -17.48 3.65
CA GLU A 54 -10.19 -17.22 2.23
C GLU A 54 -11.63 -17.20 1.73
N ILE A 55 -12.01 -16.15 1.01
CA ILE A 55 -13.32 -16.05 0.37
C ILE A 55 -13.21 -15.42 -1.01
N ASN A 56 -14.20 -15.71 -1.85
CA ASN A 56 -14.31 -15.14 -3.18
C ASN A 56 -15.43 -14.09 -3.23
N GLY A 57 -15.22 -13.08 -4.05
CA GLY A 57 -16.17 -12.02 -4.35
C GLY A 57 -15.91 -11.47 -5.74
N LYS A 58 -16.62 -10.39 -6.10
CA LYS A 58 -16.46 -9.77 -7.42
C LYS A 58 -16.56 -8.26 -7.31
N LEU A 59 -15.73 -7.57 -8.08
CA LEU A 59 -15.89 -6.15 -8.36
C LEU A 59 -16.64 -6.01 -9.68
N PRO A 60 -17.71 -5.19 -9.74
CA PRO A 60 -18.50 -5.06 -10.95
C PRO A 60 -17.75 -4.25 -12.02
N PRO A 61 -18.25 -4.22 -13.27
CA PRO A 61 -17.83 -3.24 -14.25
C PRO A 61 -17.92 -1.80 -13.72
N ALA A 62 -16.88 -1.01 -13.96
CA ALA A 62 -16.82 0.41 -13.65
C ALA A 62 -16.03 1.20 -14.73
N PRO A 63 -16.53 1.24 -15.99
CA PRO A 63 -15.86 1.91 -17.12
C PRO A 63 -15.45 3.36 -16.83
N GLY A 64 -16.27 4.07 -16.07
CA GLY A 64 -16.07 5.48 -15.75
C GLY A 64 -14.78 5.76 -14.97
N ILE A 65 -14.26 4.80 -14.19
CA ILE A 65 -13.06 4.99 -13.38
C ILE A 65 -11.84 5.29 -14.26
N HIS A 66 -11.71 4.61 -15.39
CA HIS A 66 -10.58 4.84 -16.31
C HIS A 66 -10.58 6.26 -16.88
N GLN A 67 -11.76 6.76 -17.27
CA GLN A 67 -11.91 8.12 -17.79
C GLN A 67 -11.65 9.16 -16.70
N GLN A 68 -12.16 8.93 -15.49
CA GLN A 68 -11.96 9.83 -14.36
C GLN A 68 -10.50 9.88 -13.91
N TYR A 69 -9.81 8.73 -13.91
CA TYR A 69 -8.38 8.67 -13.65
C TYR A 69 -7.59 9.48 -14.68
N SER A 70 -7.91 9.31 -15.97
CA SER A 70 -7.26 10.04 -17.06
C SER A 70 -7.50 11.55 -16.95
N CYS A 71 -8.73 11.95 -16.63
CA CYS A 71 -9.09 13.36 -16.42
C CYS A 71 -8.34 13.97 -15.24
N TRP A 72 -8.34 13.31 -14.09
CA TRP A 72 -7.57 13.75 -12.93
C TRP A 72 -6.07 13.87 -13.25
N GLN A 73 -5.49 12.85 -13.91
CA GLN A 73 -4.08 12.86 -14.28
C GLN A 73 -3.75 14.04 -15.19
N GLN A 74 -4.55 14.30 -16.22
CA GLN A 74 -4.33 15.43 -17.12
C GLN A 74 -4.44 16.78 -16.40
N THR A 75 -5.45 16.95 -15.55
CA THR A 75 -5.64 18.18 -14.77
C THR A 75 -4.48 18.39 -13.79
N TYR A 76 -4.03 17.32 -13.13
CA TYR A 76 -2.86 17.36 -12.25
C TYR A 76 -1.58 17.77 -12.99
N LEU A 77 -1.33 17.20 -14.17
CA LEU A 77 -0.16 17.56 -14.98
C LEU A 77 -0.20 19.03 -15.45
N ARG A 78 -1.40 19.58 -15.67
CA ARG A 78 -1.60 21.00 -16.04
C ARG A 78 -1.37 21.97 -14.89
N LEU A 79 -1.29 21.51 -13.64
CA LEU A 79 -0.91 22.36 -12.50
C LEU A 79 0.51 22.92 -12.60
N GLY A 80 1.27 22.49 -13.61
CA GLY A 80 2.64 22.94 -13.81
C GLY A 80 3.58 22.18 -12.90
N LEU A 81 3.66 20.85 -13.07
CA LEU A 81 4.92 20.20 -12.76
C LEU A 81 5.97 20.94 -13.59
N PRO A 82 6.97 21.60 -12.99
CA PRO A 82 8.01 22.23 -13.76
C PRO A 82 8.73 21.10 -14.51
N SER A 83 8.33 20.89 -15.77
CA SER A 83 9.22 20.30 -16.75
C SER A 83 10.49 21.11 -16.64
N ARG A 84 11.59 20.46 -16.23
CA ARG A 84 12.91 21.06 -16.16
C ARG A 84 13.07 22.11 -17.26
N LEU A 85 13.53 23.30 -16.85
CA LEU A 85 13.87 24.48 -17.66
C LEU A 85 12.74 25.52 -17.78
N GLU A 86 12.90 26.55 -16.96
CA GLU A 86 12.46 27.95 -17.10
C GLU A 86 11.22 28.27 -17.94
N ALA A 87 10.21 28.84 -17.29
CA ALA A 87 9.31 29.82 -17.92
C ALA A 87 9.11 31.01 -16.96
N PRO A 88 9.14 32.27 -17.45
CA PRO A 88 9.08 33.44 -16.59
C PRO A 88 7.69 33.61 -15.96
N ALA A 89 7.70 34.19 -14.75
CA ALA A 89 6.51 34.49 -13.95
C ALA A 89 5.62 35.54 -14.64
N ALA A 90 4.72 35.08 -15.51
CA ALA A 90 3.58 35.86 -15.97
C ALA A 90 2.32 35.33 -15.29
N GLN A 91 1.92 36.04 -14.23
CA GLN A 91 0.55 36.14 -13.68
C GLN A 91 -0.35 34.92 -13.92
N LEU A 92 -0.26 33.92 -13.04
CA LEU A 92 -1.17 32.79 -13.09
C LEU A 92 -2.39 33.02 -12.19
N THR A 93 -3.57 33.04 -12.81
CA THR A 93 -4.88 32.76 -12.21
C THR A 93 -4.97 31.27 -11.80
N ASN A 94 -4.02 30.80 -10.99
CA ASN A 94 -3.85 29.37 -10.64
C ASN A 94 -4.94 28.80 -9.73
N VAL A 95 -5.79 29.65 -9.15
CA VAL A 95 -6.84 29.21 -8.22
C VAL A 95 -7.81 28.26 -8.92
N SER A 96 -8.26 28.59 -10.14
CA SER A 96 -9.19 27.75 -10.89
C SER A 96 -8.61 26.36 -11.20
N HIS A 97 -7.34 26.28 -11.57
CA HIS A 97 -6.71 25.01 -11.93
C HIS A 97 -6.54 24.07 -10.72
N ILE A 98 -6.22 24.62 -9.54
CA ILE A 98 -6.09 23.85 -8.30
C ILE A 98 -7.46 23.29 -7.89
N ASP A 99 -8.52 24.09 -7.97
CA ASP A 99 -9.87 23.66 -7.63
C ASP A 99 -10.39 22.60 -8.62
N ASP A 100 -10.11 22.74 -9.92
CA ASP A 100 -10.41 21.72 -10.93
C ASP A 100 -9.67 20.40 -10.64
N CYS A 101 -8.39 20.46 -10.25
CA CYS A 101 -7.64 19.27 -9.87
C CYS A 101 -8.22 18.60 -8.62
N ARG A 102 -8.60 19.40 -7.62
CA ARG A 102 -9.24 18.90 -6.40
C ARG A 102 -10.59 18.24 -6.72
N GLN A 103 -11.39 18.86 -7.58
CA GLN A 103 -12.68 18.32 -8.00
C GLN A 103 -12.52 16.99 -8.75
N THR A 104 -11.62 16.93 -9.74
CA THR A 104 -11.37 15.68 -10.49
C THR A 104 -10.80 14.57 -9.60
N ALA A 105 -9.94 14.90 -8.63
CA ALA A 105 -9.46 13.96 -7.62
C ALA A 105 -10.60 13.43 -6.73
N GLN A 106 -11.50 14.32 -6.29
CA GLN A 106 -12.65 13.94 -5.47
C GLN A 106 -13.61 13.04 -6.25
N LEU A 107 -13.86 13.33 -7.53
CA LEU A 107 -14.68 12.48 -8.40
C LEU A 107 -14.08 11.07 -8.53
N LEU A 108 -12.76 10.96 -8.76
CA LEU A 108 -12.07 9.67 -8.82
C LEU A 108 -12.17 8.91 -7.49
N SER A 109 -11.94 9.58 -6.37
CA SER A 109 -12.05 9.00 -5.02
C SER A 109 -13.47 8.50 -4.72
N ASN A 110 -14.48 9.29 -5.08
CA ASN A 110 -15.88 8.90 -4.91
C ASN A 110 -16.22 7.67 -5.75
N SER A 111 -15.80 7.62 -7.01
CA SER A 111 -16.03 6.46 -7.88
C SER A 111 -15.32 5.22 -7.39
N LEU A 112 -14.07 5.33 -6.93
CA LEU A 112 -13.34 4.24 -6.30
C LEU A 112 -14.14 3.67 -5.11
N ASN A 113 -14.60 4.54 -4.22
CA ASN A 113 -15.35 4.12 -3.04
C ASN A 113 -16.76 3.62 -3.35
N CYS A 114 -17.41 4.10 -4.41
CA CYS A 114 -18.67 3.52 -4.90
C CYS A 114 -18.44 2.10 -5.44
N TRP A 115 -17.37 1.90 -6.20
CA TRP A 115 -17.00 0.60 -6.75
C TRP A 115 -16.64 -0.42 -5.66
N LEU A 116 -15.87 -0.01 -4.64
CA LEU A 116 -15.52 -0.83 -3.48
C LEU A 116 -16.67 -1.00 -2.46
N ARG A 117 -17.82 -0.36 -2.68
CA ARG A 117 -19.07 -0.57 -1.91
C ARG A 117 -20.15 -1.28 -2.71
N ALA A 118 -19.84 -1.73 -3.93
CA ALA A 118 -20.79 -2.44 -4.75
C ALA A 118 -21.29 -3.72 -4.08
N GLU A 119 -22.53 -4.10 -4.38
CA GLU A 119 -23.19 -5.27 -3.79
C GLU A 119 -22.37 -6.55 -3.98
N SER A 120 -21.79 -6.74 -5.17
CA SER A 120 -21.00 -7.92 -5.50
C SER A 120 -19.69 -8.04 -4.69
N PHE A 121 -19.23 -6.94 -4.08
CA PHE A 121 -18.05 -6.86 -3.24
C PHE A 121 -18.38 -6.82 -1.74
N ARG A 122 -19.67 -6.77 -1.38
CA ARG A 122 -20.14 -6.60 0.00
C ARG A 122 -19.62 -7.70 0.92
N SER A 123 -19.64 -8.97 0.49
CA SER A 123 -19.17 -10.10 1.30
C SER A 123 -17.70 -9.97 1.72
N ILE A 124 -16.84 -9.49 0.82
CA ILE A 124 -15.43 -9.19 1.10
C ILE A 124 -15.33 -8.10 2.14
N ARG A 125 -16.07 -7.00 1.96
CA ARG A 125 -16.07 -5.88 2.90
C ARG A 125 -16.57 -6.29 4.28
N GLU A 126 -17.66 -7.03 4.37
CA GLU A 126 -18.22 -7.51 5.64
C GLU A 126 -17.23 -8.42 6.36
N THR A 127 -16.57 -9.31 5.64
CA THR A 127 -15.53 -10.20 6.20
C THR A 127 -14.34 -9.40 6.74
N LEU A 128 -13.90 -8.34 6.03
CA LEU A 128 -12.87 -7.44 6.55
C LEU A 128 -13.34 -6.77 7.85
N LEU A 129 -14.58 -6.30 7.90
CA LEU A 129 -15.13 -5.65 9.09
C LEU A 129 -15.31 -6.61 10.27
N GLU A 130 -15.65 -7.86 10.02
CA GLU A 130 -15.82 -8.89 11.04
C GLU A 130 -14.47 -9.36 11.59
N LYS A 131 -13.48 -9.56 10.71
CA LYS A 131 -12.20 -10.17 11.09
C LYS A 131 -11.18 -9.16 11.58
N LEU A 132 -11.21 -7.91 11.15
CA LEU A 132 -10.17 -6.93 11.50
C LEU A 132 -10.56 -6.09 12.71
N THR A 133 -9.61 -5.86 13.62
CA THR A 133 -9.81 -4.98 14.79
C THR A 133 -9.05 -3.67 14.63
N PRO A 134 -9.63 -2.50 14.95
CA PRO A 134 -8.97 -1.19 14.80
C PRO A 134 -7.62 -1.01 15.51
N ALA A 135 -7.35 -1.77 16.58
CA ALA A 135 -6.13 -1.67 17.37
C ALA A 135 -4.94 -2.47 16.78
N GLU A 136 -5.23 -3.41 15.87
CA GLU A 136 -4.25 -4.29 15.23
C GLU A 136 -3.40 -3.53 14.20
N GLU A 137 -2.14 -3.93 14.04
CA GLU A 137 -1.33 -3.53 12.89
C GLU A 137 -1.77 -4.37 11.69
N ILE A 138 -2.19 -3.73 10.60
CA ILE A 138 -2.80 -4.43 9.47
C ILE A 138 -2.05 -4.05 8.20
N ARG A 139 -1.64 -5.05 7.43
CA ARG A 139 -1.02 -4.87 6.12
C ARG A 139 -1.97 -5.36 5.05
N ILE A 140 -2.44 -4.44 4.20
CA ILE A 140 -3.33 -4.77 3.08
C ILE A 140 -2.50 -4.78 1.80
N LEU A 141 -2.42 -5.94 1.16
CA LEU A 141 -1.76 -6.13 -0.12
C LEU A 141 -2.81 -6.23 -1.23
N VAL A 142 -2.76 -5.33 -2.20
CA VAL A 142 -3.53 -5.46 -3.44
C VAL A 142 -2.66 -6.18 -4.47
N GLN A 143 -3.11 -7.35 -4.91
CA GLN A 143 -2.46 -8.19 -5.91
C GLN A 143 -3.25 -8.14 -7.20
N THR A 144 -2.67 -7.59 -8.26
CA THR A 144 -3.33 -7.51 -9.56
C THR A 144 -2.31 -7.31 -10.68
N GLU A 145 -2.55 -7.85 -11.86
CA GLU A 145 -1.78 -7.55 -13.08
C GLU A 145 -2.28 -6.29 -13.78
N ALA A 146 -3.51 -5.85 -13.47
CA ALA A 146 -4.14 -4.72 -14.14
C ALA A 146 -3.47 -3.40 -13.72
N ILE A 147 -2.62 -2.84 -14.58
CA ILE A 147 -1.84 -1.62 -14.31
C ILE A 147 -2.70 -0.43 -13.90
N LEU A 148 -3.88 -0.26 -14.51
CA LEU A 148 -4.77 0.84 -14.16
C LEU A 148 -5.36 0.67 -12.76
N VAL A 149 -5.58 -0.57 -12.32
CA VAL A 149 -6.06 -0.89 -10.99
C VAL A 149 -4.95 -0.62 -9.96
N GLN A 150 -3.70 -0.95 -10.26
CA GLN A 150 -2.55 -0.59 -9.41
C GLN A 150 -2.40 0.93 -9.21
N ARG A 151 -2.76 1.72 -10.22
CA ARG A 151 -2.66 3.20 -10.19
C ARG A 151 -3.79 3.89 -9.43
N LEU A 152 -4.82 3.17 -8.99
CA LEU A 152 -5.91 3.77 -8.23
C LEU A 152 -5.40 4.30 -6.87
N PRO A 153 -6.03 5.36 -6.33
CA PRO A 153 -5.64 5.93 -5.04
C PRO A 153 -6.15 5.06 -3.88
N TRP A 154 -5.59 3.86 -3.73
CA TRP A 154 -6.00 2.86 -2.72
C TRP A 154 -5.98 3.36 -1.28
N HIS A 155 -5.10 4.32 -0.97
CA HIS A 155 -5.04 4.98 0.34
C HIS A 155 -6.32 5.80 0.66
N LEU A 156 -7.14 6.14 -0.34
CA LEU A 156 -8.43 6.82 -0.17
C LEU A 156 -9.59 5.83 -0.01
N TRP A 157 -9.32 4.53 0.13
CA TRP A 157 -10.35 3.57 0.44
C TRP A 157 -10.96 3.85 1.81
N ASP A 158 -12.27 4.12 1.83
CA ASP A 158 -13.05 4.50 3.01
C ASP A 158 -12.91 3.54 4.21
N LEU A 159 -12.62 2.26 3.96
CA LEU A 159 -12.39 1.24 4.98
C LEU A 159 -11.21 1.61 5.89
N LEU A 160 -10.15 2.22 5.33
CA LEU A 160 -8.92 2.54 6.05
C LEU A 160 -9.15 3.56 7.18
N GLY A 161 -10.19 4.40 7.07
CA GLY A 161 -10.56 5.33 8.15
C GLY A 161 -10.92 4.65 9.47
N ARG A 162 -11.25 3.35 9.46
CA ARG A 162 -11.53 2.55 10.66
C ARG A 162 -10.29 1.89 11.28
N TYR A 163 -9.19 1.85 10.54
CA TYR A 163 -7.98 1.11 10.90
C TYR A 163 -6.76 2.04 10.82
N PRO A 164 -6.50 2.87 11.86
CA PRO A 164 -5.45 3.89 11.81
C PRO A 164 -4.03 3.32 11.72
N LYS A 165 -3.85 2.05 12.07
CA LYS A 165 -2.58 1.31 11.93
C LYS A 165 -2.54 0.41 10.68
N ALA A 166 -3.49 0.59 9.76
CA ALA A 166 -3.48 -0.15 8.51
C ALA A 166 -2.59 0.55 7.48
N GLU A 167 -1.74 -0.23 6.81
CA GLU A 167 -1.05 0.18 5.60
C GLU A 167 -1.63 -0.53 4.38
N ILE A 168 -1.58 0.12 3.23
CA ILE A 168 -1.95 -0.48 1.95
C ILE A 168 -0.76 -0.44 0.99
N SER A 169 -0.48 -1.57 0.35
CA SER A 169 0.63 -1.75 -0.56
C SER A 169 0.21 -2.58 -1.77
N LEU A 170 0.95 -2.41 -2.87
CA LEU A 170 0.80 -3.23 -4.06
C LEU A 170 1.76 -4.41 -3.99
N SER A 171 1.36 -5.56 -4.53
CA SER A 171 2.28 -6.68 -4.71
C SER A 171 2.06 -7.38 -6.05
N ALA A 172 3.14 -7.95 -6.57
CA ALA A 172 3.11 -8.73 -7.79
C ALA A 172 2.27 -10.00 -7.58
N PRO A 173 1.44 -10.40 -8.55
CA PRO A 173 0.68 -11.65 -8.49
C PRO A 173 1.58 -12.89 -8.44
N GLU A 174 2.70 -12.83 -9.17
CA GLU A 174 3.76 -13.82 -9.11
C GLU A 174 4.89 -13.32 -8.22
N TYR A 175 5.14 -14.05 -7.12
CA TYR A 175 6.27 -13.79 -6.25
C TYR A 175 6.76 -15.10 -5.62
N GLN A 176 8.03 -15.13 -5.25
CA GLN A 176 8.60 -16.18 -4.41
C GLN A 176 8.92 -15.58 -3.05
N LEU A 177 8.38 -16.18 -2.00
CA LEU A 177 8.74 -15.80 -0.65
C LEU A 177 10.19 -16.24 -0.39
N ASN A 178 11.11 -15.29 -0.39
CA ASN A 178 12.47 -15.55 0.05
C ASN A 178 12.46 -15.78 1.56
N THR A 179 12.51 -17.05 1.98
CA THR A 179 12.63 -17.46 3.39
C THR A 179 14.00 -17.14 3.99
N SER A 180 14.99 -16.77 3.16
CA SER A 180 16.22 -16.15 3.60
C SER A 180 15.95 -14.71 4.01
N ILE A 181 15.30 -14.56 5.17
CA ILE A 181 15.37 -13.32 5.92
C ILE A 181 16.86 -13.21 6.27
N LYS A 182 17.58 -12.32 5.58
CA LYS A 182 18.81 -11.80 6.17
C LYS A 182 18.36 -11.27 7.52
N THR A 183 18.76 -11.94 8.60
CA THR A 183 18.59 -11.37 9.94
C THR A 183 19.03 -9.93 9.80
N PRO A 184 18.19 -8.95 10.19
CA PRO A 184 18.63 -7.58 10.17
C PRO A 184 19.91 -7.58 11.01
N THR A 185 21.06 -7.47 10.34
CA THR A 185 22.32 -7.25 11.05
C THR A 185 22.01 -5.99 11.83
N TYR A 186 21.89 -6.13 13.15
CA TYR A 186 21.67 -5.02 14.04
C TYR A 186 22.89 -4.14 13.84
N ARG A 187 22.75 -3.17 12.95
CA ARG A 187 23.79 -2.20 12.68
C ARG A 187 23.57 -1.16 13.74
N ASP A 188 24.58 -0.94 14.56
CA ASP A 188 24.58 0.16 15.54
C ASP A 188 24.33 1.52 14.88
N LYS A 189 24.50 1.62 13.55
CA LYS A 189 24.22 2.79 12.74
C LYS A 189 23.17 2.53 11.67
N VAL A 190 22.07 3.27 11.73
CA VAL A 190 21.05 3.35 10.67
C VAL A 190 21.67 4.01 9.44
N ARG A 191 21.40 3.46 8.24
CA ARG A 191 21.80 4.09 6.97
C ARG A 191 20.59 4.83 6.40
N ILE A 192 20.66 6.15 6.33
CA ILE A 192 19.61 7.01 5.77
C ILE A 192 20.01 7.37 4.33
N LEU A 193 19.12 7.11 3.36
CA LEU A 193 19.26 7.66 2.01
C LEU A 193 18.52 8.99 1.97
N ALA A 194 19.26 10.09 1.90
CA ALA A 194 18.71 11.43 1.75
C ALA A 194 18.83 11.90 0.29
N ILE A 195 17.71 12.32 -0.30
CA ILE A 195 17.67 12.97 -1.62
C ILE A 195 17.34 14.44 -1.38
N LEU A 196 18.32 15.32 -1.57
CA LEU A 196 18.15 16.77 -1.45
C LEU A 196 17.76 17.34 -2.82
N GLY A 197 16.69 18.13 -2.84
CA GLY A 197 16.14 18.73 -4.06
C GLY A 197 17.00 19.87 -4.62
N ASN A 198 16.44 20.60 -5.58
CA ASN A 198 17.05 21.83 -6.09
C ASN A 198 17.19 22.86 -4.96
N SER A 199 18.33 23.56 -4.90
CA SER A 199 18.63 24.60 -3.91
C SER A 199 17.94 25.94 -4.19
N ASP A 200 17.17 26.04 -5.27
CA ASP A 200 16.46 27.27 -5.61
C ASP A 200 15.33 27.54 -4.62
N GLY A 201 15.54 28.54 -3.75
CA GLY A 201 14.56 28.99 -2.76
C GLY A 201 14.51 28.17 -1.46
N ILE A 202 15.38 27.18 -1.28
CA ILE A 202 15.50 26.39 -0.05
C ILE A 202 16.97 26.16 0.32
N ASP A 203 17.28 26.18 1.62
CA ASP A 203 18.64 25.94 2.13
C ASP A 203 18.91 24.44 2.35
N VAL A 204 19.27 23.77 1.26
CA VAL A 204 19.69 22.35 1.29
C VAL A 204 21.00 22.12 2.07
N ALA A 205 21.78 23.15 2.39
CA ALA A 205 23.01 23.00 3.16
C ALA A 205 22.70 22.77 4.65
N THR A 206 21.73 23.49 5.20
CA THR A 206 21.22 23.26 6.56
C THR A 206 20.65 21.85 6.70
N ASP A 207 19.84 21.38 5.74
CA ASP A 207 19.29 20.02 5.74
C ASP A 207 20.40 18.96 5.69
N ARG A 208 21.44 19.19 4.87
CA ARG A 208 22.61 18.31 4.78
C ARG A 208 23.33 18.21 6.12
N GLN A 209 23.53 19.32 6.82
CA GLN A 209 24.21 19.32 8.12
C GLN A 209 23.41 18.54 9.17
N LEU A 210 22.08 18.70 9.20
CA LEU A 210 21.21 17.95 10.13
C LEU A 210 21.28 16.43 9.91
N LEU A 211 21.44 15.99 8.66
CA LEU A 211 21.49 14.58 8.27
C LEU A 211 22.89 13.94 8.38
N GLN A 212 23.93 14.74 8.69
CA GLN A 212 25.33 14.28 8.82
C GLN A 212 25.76 13.97 10.27
N ASN A 213 24.87 14.14 11.24
CA ASN A 213 25.09 13.73 12.64
C ASN A 213 24.86 12.22 12.84
#